data_AF-A0A7S3I4Y7-F1
#
_entry.id   AF-A0A7S3I4Y7-F1
#
_cell.length_a   1.000
_cell.length_b   1.000
_cell.length_c   1.000
_cell.angle_alpha   90.00
_cell.angle_beta   90.00
_cell.angle_gamma   90.00
#
_symmetry.space_group_name_H-M   'P 1'
#
loop_
_entity.id
_entity.type
_entity.pdbx_description
1 polymer ?
#
loop_
_entity_poly.entity_id
_entity_poly.type
_entity_poly.pdbx_seq_one_letter_code
_entity_poly.pdbx_strand_id
1 'polypeptide(L)'
;LSTRPEKAVGSDEIWDKATTALKDALGTKGWSYEVDEGGGAFYGPKIDIKIKDAIGRLWQCSTVQCDFNLPQRFGMEYVAADGSKEQPIMLHRAIFGSIERFFGVLIESTAGDF
;
A
#
# COMPACT_ATOMS: atom_id res chain seq x y z
N LEU A 1 7.41 4.97 0.50
CA LEU A 1 6.07 5.53 0.21
C LEU A 1 6.01 5.78 -1.28
N SER A 2 5.25 4.97 -2.00
CA SER A 2 5.14 5.08 -3.45
C SER A 2 3.97 6.00 -3.82
N THR A 3 4.28 7.07 -4.55
CA THR A 3 3.37 8.19 -4.84
C THR A 3 2.72 8.06 -6.22
N ARG A 4 1.91 9.05 -6.60
CA ARG A 4 1.07 9.04 -7.80
C ARG A 4 1.90 8.82 -9.08
N PRO A 5 1.59 7.79 -9.89
CA PRO A 5 2.20 7.59 -11.21
C PRO A 5 1.65 8.59 -12.23
N GLU A 6 2.33 8.72 -13.38
CA GLU A 6 1.89 9.55 -14.50
C GLU A 6 0.49 9.16 -15.00
N LYS A 7 0.20 7.85 -15.05
CA LYS A 7 -1.11 7.30 -15.43
C LYS A 7 -1.89 6.90 -14.18
N ALA A 8 -2.74 7.80 -13.72
CA ALA A 8 -3.55 7.61 -12.52
C ALA A 8 -5.04 7.89 -12.78
N VAL A 9 -5.91 7.25 -12.01
CA VAL A 9 -7.34 7.53 -11.94
C VAL A 9 -7.69 8.26 -10.64
N GLY A 10 -8.84 8.95 -10.63
CA GLY A 10 -9.26 9.76 -9.49
C GLY A 10 -8.75 11.20 -9.55
N SER A 11 -9.32 12.06 -8.71
CA SER A 11 -8.97 13.48 -8.62
C SER A 11 -7.70 13.72 -7.81
N ASP A 12 -7.07 14.88 -8.02
CA ASP A 12 -5.87 15.29 -7.28
C ASP A 12 -6.14 15.35 -5.77
N GLU A 13 -7.32 15.84 -5.37
CA GLU A 13 -7.72 15.92 -3.96
C GLU A 13 -7.77 14.54 -3.28
N ILE A 14 -8.26 13.52 -4.00
CA ILE A 14 -8.29 12.14 -3.50
C ILE A 14 -6.87 11.62 -3.32
N TRP A 15 -5.98 11.88 -4.29
CA TRP A 15 -4.59 11.49 -4.22
C TRP A 15 -3.83 12.15 -3.07
N ASP A 16 -4.08 13.43 -2.83
CA ASP A 16 -3.48 14.19 -1.73
C ASP A 16 -3.96 13.65 -0.38
N LYS A 17 -5.27 13.42 -0.22
CA LYS A 17 -5.84 12.81 0.99
C LYS A 17 -5.26 11.42 1.24
N ALA A 18 -5.24 10.55 0.23
CA ALA A 18 -4.71 9.20 0.34
C ALA A 18 -3.21 9.19 0.70
N THR A 19 -2.42 10.05 0.05
CA THR A 19 -0.97 10.14 0.28
C THR A 19 -0.67 10.69 1.68
N THR A 20 -1.41 11.72 2.10
CA THR A 20 -1.28 12.31 3.45
C THR A 20 -1.63 11.28 4.52
N ALA A 21 -2.72 10.53 4.36
CA ALA A 21 -3.09 9.48 5.30
C ALA A 21 -1.98 8.42 5.49
N LEU A 22 -1.30 8.03 4.41
CA LEU A 22 -0.17 7.10 4.50
C LEU A 22 1.08 7.74 5.15
N LYS A 23 1.36 9.02 4.88
CA LYS A 23 2.44 9.76 5.56
C LYS A 23 2.18 9.87 7.06
N ASP A 24 0.96 10.20 7.45
CA ASP A 24 0.56 10.32 8.86
C ASP A 24 0.61 8.98 9.57
N ALA A 25 0.22 7.89 8.90
CA ALA A 25 0.35 6.54 9.43
C ALA A 25 1.81 6.16 9.68
N LEU A 26 2.71 6.46 8.74
CA LEU A 26 4.16 6.25 8.90
C LEU A 26 4.73 7.10 10.04
N GLY A 27 4.33 8.38 10.12
CA GLY A 27 4.71 9.30 11.18
C GLY A 27 4.25 8.85 12.57
N THR A 28 3.01 8.39 12.69
CA THR A 28 2.45 7.84 13.93
C THR A 28 3.21 6.59 14.39
N LYS A 29 3.68 5.76 13.45
CA LYS A 29 4.52 4.59 13.76
C LYS A 29 5.98 4.95 14.05
N GLY A 30 6.40 6.18 13.76
CA GLY A 30 7.79 6.60 13.89
C GLY A 30 8.74 5.88 12.92
N TRP A 31 8.22 5.37 11.79
CA TRP A 31 9.02 4.63 10.83
C TRP A 31 9.67 5.56 9.82
N SER A 32 10.98 5.43 9.64
CA SER A 32 11.69 6.05 8.53
C SER A 32 11.28 5.41 7.21
N TYR A 33 11.14 6.22 6.16
CA TYR A 33 10.83 5.74 4.82
C TYR A 33 11.45 6.63 3.75
N GLU A 34 11.64 6.06 2.57
CA GLU A 34 12.00 6.80 1.36
C GLU A 34 10.76 7.02 0.50
N VAL A 35 10.74 8.12 -0.25
CA VAL A 35 9.69 8.39 -1.24
C VAL A 35 10.10 7.73 -2.56
N ASP A 36 9.17 6.97 -3.13
CA ASP A 36 9.32 6.29 -4.42
C ASP A 36 8.38 6.97 -5.41
N GLU A 37 8.91 8.00 -6.08
CA GLU A 37 8.11 8.90 -6.90
C GLU A 37 7.51 8.15 -8.10
N GLY A 38 6.17 8.16 -8.19
CA GLY A 38 5.44 7.47 -9.24
C GLY A 38 5.37 5.95 -9.12
N GLY A 39 5.87 5.35 -8.05
CA GLY A 39 5.80 3.89 -7.84
C GLY A 39 4.43 3.37 -7.38
N GLY A 40 3.46 4.27 -7.15
CA GLY A 40 2.10 3.95 -6.72
C GLY A 40 1.32 3.15 -7.75
N ALA A 41 0.24 2.50 -7.32
CA ALA A 41 -0.68 1.86 -8.25
C ALA A 41 -1.49 2.94 -9.00
N PHE A 42 -2.05 2.64 -10.17
CA PHE A 42 -2.83 3.64 -10.93
C PHE A 42 -4.06 4.17 -10.15
N TYR A 43 -4.53 3.44 -9.13
CA TYR A 43 -5.71 3.77 -8.33
C TYR A 43 -5.39 4.31 -6.93
N GLY A 44 -4.12 4.41 -6.53
CA GLY A 44 -3.78 4.96 -5.23
C GLY A 44 -2.31 4.79 -4.80
N PRO A 45 -1.89 5.58 -3.79
CA PRO A 45 -0.55 5.50 -3.21
C PRO A 45 -0.44 4.28 -2.30
N LYS A 46 0.79 3.86 -2.01
CA LYS A 46 1.05 2.68 -1.18
C LYS A 46 2.31 2.78 -0.33
N ILE A 47 2.26 2.10 0.81
CA ILE A 47 3.42 1.77 1.63
C ILE A 47 3.90 0.40 1.18
N ASP A 48 5.08 0.34 0.58
CA ASP A 48 5.74 -0.90 0.22
C ASP A 48 6.87 -1.20 1.20
N ILE A 49 6.84 -2.39 1.79
CA ILE A 49 7.87 -2.86 2.71
C ILE A 49 8.80 -3.79 1.95
N LYS A 50 10.06 -3.38 1.86
CA LYS A 50 11.12 -4.16 1.27
C LYS A 50 11.83 -4.95 2.37
N ILE A 51 11.96 -6.25 2.16
CA ILE A 51 12.77 -7.13 3.00
C ILE A 51 14.13 -7.34 2.33
N LYS A 52 15.19 -7.45 3.14
CA LYS A 52 16.53 -7.72 2.66
C LYS A 52 16.81 -9.22 2.81
N ASP A 53 17.22 -9.88 1.73
CA ASP A 53 17.60 -11.30 1.78
C ASP A 53 19.02 -11.51 2.36
N ALA A 54 19.44 -12.77 2.50
CA ALA A 54 20.74 -13.15 3.09
C ALA A 54 21.97 -12.56 2.38
N ILE A 55 21.88 -12.26 1.08
CA ILE A 55 22.99 -11.68 0.30
C ILE A 55 22.80 -10.18 0.03
N GLY A 56 21.75 -9.59 0.59
CA GLY A 56 21.54 -8.16 0.65
C GLY A 56 20.68 -7.55 -0.46
N ARG A 57 19.97 -8.34 -1.27
CA ARG A 57 19.01 -7.82 -2.25
C ARG A 57 17.71 -7.42 -1.55
N LEU A 58 17.05 -6.41 -2.10
CA LEU A 58 15.78 -5.91 -1.58
C LEU A 58 14.60 -6.50 -2.36
N TRP A 59 13.67 -7.13 -1.65
CA TRP A 59 12.46 -7.70 -2.20
C TRP A 59 11.25 -6.98 -1.64
N GLN A 60 10.40 -6.44 -2.51
CA GLN A 60 9.10 -5.95 -2.08
C GLN A 60 8.17 -7.13 -1.76
N CYS A 61 7.73 -7.21 -0.50
CA CYS A 61 6.83 -8.26 -0.03
C CYS A 61 5.53 -7.65 0.49
N SER A 62 5.59 -6.91 1.60
CA SER A 62 4.39 -6.35 2.20
C SER A 62 3.96 -5.07 1.48
N THR A 63 2.65 -4.84 1.46
CA THR A 63 2.07 -3.63 0.89
C THR A 63 0.83 -3.21 1.68
N VAL A 64 0.62 -1.91 1.82
CA VAL A 64 -0.63 -1.29 2.27
C VAL A 64 -0.97 -0.19 1.27
N GLN A 65 -2.09 -0.33 0.57
CA GLN A 65 -2.48 0.53 -0.54
C GLN A 65 -3.83 1.15 -0.25
N CYS A 66 -3.93 2.47 -0.44
CA CYS A 66 -5.13 3.22 -0.17
C CYS A 66 -5.89 3.49 -1.46
N ASP A 67 -7.05 2.85 -1.63
CA ASP A 67 -7.86 2.86 -2.85
C ASP A 67 -9.20 3.56 -2.61
N PHE A 68 -9.36 4.70 -3.26
CA PHE A 68 -10.57 5.51 -3.24
C PHE A 68 -11.37 5.38 -4.54
N ASN A 69 -10.82 4.70 -5.54
CA ASN A 69 -11.39 4.59 -6.87
C ASN A 69 -12.34 3.40 -7.01
N LEU A 70 -11.96 2.21 -6.53
CA LEU A 70 -12.84 1.04 -6.62
C LEU A 70 -14.16 1.21 -5.85
N PRO A 71 -14.19 1.76 -4.62
CA PRO A 71 -15.45 2.06 -3.94
C PRO A 71 -16.43 2.88 -4.78
N GLN A 72 -15.94 3.92 -5.46
CA GLN A 72 -16.75 4.75 -6.35
C GLN A 72 -17.25 3.97 -7.57
N ARG A 73 -16.36 3.21 -8.22
CA ARG A 73 -16.71 2.45 -9.44
C ARG A 73 -17.72 1.33 -9.18
N PHE A 74 -17.72 0.76 -7.98
CA PHE A 74 -18.68 -0.27 -7.57
C PHE A 74 -19.94 0.32 -6.91
N GLY A 75 -20.03 1.64 -6.72
CA GLY A 75 -21.16 2.27 -6.04
C GLY A 75 -21.30 1.79 -4.59
N MET A 76 -20.18 1.60 -3.89
CA MET A 76 -20.19 1.16 -2.50
C MET A 76 -20.63 2.31 -1.60
N GLU A 77 -21.57 2.04 -0.71
CA GLU A 77 -22.09 3.03 0.24
C GLU A 77 -22.28 2.37 1.62
N TYR A 78 -22.16 3.17 2.68
CA TYR A 78 -22.61 2.82 4.02
C TYR A 78 -23.42 3.98 4.62
N VAL A 79 -24.22 3.68 5.65
CA VAL A 79 -24.97 4.71 6.38
C VAL A 79 -24.11 5.18 7.55
N ALA A 80 -23.76 6.47 7.56
CA ALA A 80 -22.97 7.09 8.62
C ALA A 80 -23.82 7.36 9.88
N ALA A 81 -23.15 7.77 10.96
CA ALA A 81 -23.79 7.97 12.25
C ALA A 81 -24.88 9.08 12.24
N ASP A 82 -24.80 10.03 11.31
CA ASP A 82 -25.78 11.09 11.10
C ASP A 82 -26.93 10.69 10.15
N GLY A 83 -26.94 9.44 9.66
CA GLY A 83 -27.92 8.92 8.72
C GLY A 83 -27.64 9.24 7.25
N SER A 84 -26.55 9.96 6.94
CA SER A 84 -26.13 10.22 5.57
C SER A 84 -25.56 8.95 4.91
N LYS A 85 -25.61 8.90 3.57
CA LYS A 85 -24.94 7.86 2.78
C LYS A 85 -23.55 8.33 2.43
N GLU A 86 -22.55 7.57 2.85
CA GLU A 86 -21.14 7.89 2.64
C GLU A 86 -20.42 6.78 1.89
N GLN A 87 -19.37 7.13 1.16
CA GLN A 87 -18.55 6.17 0.42
C GLN A 87 -17.42 5.63 1.30
N PRO A 88 -17.19 4.31 1.40
CA PRO A 88 -16.07 3.77 2.15
C PRO A 88 -14.75 3.99 1.41
N ILE A 89 -13.65 3.92 2.16
CA ILE A 89 -12.28 3.84 1.63
C ILE A 89 -11.86 2.37 1.65
N MET A 90 -11.21 1.90 0.58
CA MET A 90 -10.73 0.53 0.48
C MET A 90 -9.23 0.48 0.77
N LEU A 91 -8.80 -0.44 1.64
CA LEU A 91 -7.40 -0.72 1.92
C LEU A 91 -7.03 -2.10 1.39
N HIS A 92 -6.14 -2.15 0.41
CA HIS A 92 -5.55 -3.39 -0.06
C HIS A 92 -4.29 -3.68 0.74
N ARG A 93 -4.14 -4.90 1.26
CA ARG A 93 -2.96 -5.24 2.07
C ARG A 93 -2.52 -6.69 1.97
N ALA A 94 -1.21 -6.87 1.89
CA ALA A 94 -0.55 -8.16 2.01
C ALA A 94 0.64 -8.03 2.97
N ILE A 95 0.83 -9.00 3.88
CA ILE A 95 2.01 -9.03 4.76
C ILE A 95 3.14 -9.78 4.07
N PHE A 96 2.91 -11.02 3.64
CA PHE A 96 3.94 -11.80 2.95
C PHE A 96 4.09 -11.45 1.46
N GLY A 97 3.16 -10.67 0.91
CA GLY A 97 3.01 -10.55 -0.53
C GLY A 97 2.52 -11.86 -1.12
N SER A 98 3.20 -12.37 -2.15
CA SER A 98 2.99 -13.74 -2.62
C SER A 98 3.70 -14.72 -1.67
N ILE A 99 3.01 -15.82 -1.35
CA ILE A 99 3.58 -16.86 -0.49
C ILE A 99 4.81 -17.48 -1.17
N GLU A 100 4.77 -17.69 -2.48
CA GLU A 100 5.87 -18.22 -3.29
C GLU A 100 7.12 -17.35 -3.18
N ARG A 101 6.98 -16.02 -3.31
CA ARG A 101 8.10 -15.08 -3.16
C ARG A 101 8.65 -15.11 -1.73
N PHE A 102 7.76 -15.09 -0.74
CA PHE A 102 8.18 -15.11 0.66
C PHE A 102 8.97 -16.38 0.99
N PHE A 103 8.50 -17.55 0.54
CA PHE A 103 9.23 -18.80 0.69
C PHE A 103 10.57 -18.79 -0.04
N GLY A 104 10.65 -18.22 -1.25
CA GLY A 104 11.92 -18.05 -1.96
C GLY A 104 12.95 -17.27 -1.11
N VAL A 105 12.54 -16.13 -0.54
CA VAL A 105 13.41 -15.34 0.34
C VAL A 105 13.74 -16.08 1.63
N LEU A 106 12.80 -16.83 2.20
CA LEU A 106 13.00 -17.61 3.43
C LEU A 106 14.02 -18.74 3.23
N ILE A 107 13.94 -19.48 2.12
CA ILE A 107 14.88 -20.55 1.79
C ILE A 107 16.30 -19.99 1.66
N GLU A 108 16.46 -18.87 0.96
CA GLU A 108 17.77 -18.21 0.87
C GLU A 108 18.26 -17.70 2.23
N SER A 109 17.35 -17.18 3.06
CA SER A 109 17.69 -16.63 4.38
C SER A 109 18.12 -17.69 5.40
N THR A 110 17.63 -18.92 5.23
CA THR A 110 17.94 -20.09 6.09
C THR A 110 19.01 -20.99 5.48
N ALA A 111 19.49 -20.69 4.26
CA ALA A 111 20.32 -21.59 3.47
C ALA A 111 19.74 -23.02 3.34
N GLY A 112 18.42 -23.17 3.45
CA GLY A 112 17.73 -24.47 3.41
C GLY A 112 17.70 -25.26 4.73
N ASP A 113 18.13 -24.67 5.85
CA ASP A 113 18.18 -25.32 7.17
C ASP A 113 16.92 -25.02 7.99
N PHE A 114 15.86 -25.82 7.83
CA PHE A 114 14.58 -25.72 8.56
C PHE A 114 13.84 -27.06 8.69
#